data_AF-A0A084JKS6-F1
#
_entry.id   AF-A0A084JKS6-F1
#
_cell.length_a   1.000
_cell.length_b   1.000
_cell.length_c   1.000
_cell.angle_alpha   90.00
_cell.angle_beta   90.00
_cell.angle_gamma   90.00
#
_symmetry.space_group_name_H-M   'P 1'
#
loop_
_entity.id
_entity.type
_entity.pdbx_description
1 polymer ?
#
loop_
_entity_poly.entity_id
_entity_poly.type
_entity_poly.pdbx_seq_one_letter_code
_entity_poly.pdbx_strand_id
1 'polypeptide(L)'
;MDLTLSERFALISFNGKESEHRETAKQNVLKVLAAAVFLEENYDPATGKWNFNEEGIKAAIKKANKKALERTYADRLQSKQLLSKVSSLLGCDLFYDENIKLKTYVSETREFECQLDLLRAEFLEEGPISEESIILVWLLQESLCFFEVFSVYEQNKITERLTGLRSESTLARALYPITVRSLWSTVVVGFLRIKSQAAATETGKGFNFIFPFFERRQSIFIDTEEYFPNAQLRLKNVLDRISSQGHVYEVLRDGAVPVVKIDNIKYELIPGAISGKMPIHGVRLRRYNL
;
A
#
# COMPACT_ATOMS: atom_id res chain seq x y z
N MET A 1 -1.26 -18.91 -7.47
CA MET A 1 -2.15 -19.79 -6.67
C MET A 1 -3.60 -19.45 -7.02
N ASP A 2 -4.58 -20.35 -6.82
CA ASP A 2 -5.99 -19.95 -7.00
C ASP A 2 -6.46 -19.22 -5.73
N LEU A 3 -6.70 -17.91 -5.86
CA LEU A 3 -7.08 -17.00 -4.78
C LEU A 3 -8.43 -16.38 -5.12
N THR A 4 -9.32 -16.31 -4.14
CA THR A 4 -10.60 -15.62 -4.35
C THR A 4 -10.39 -14.12 -4.52
N LEU A 5 -11.34 -13.39 -5.11
CA LEU A 5 -11.29 -11.94 -5.26
C LEU A 5 -10.92 -11.24 -3.94
N SER A 6 -11.54 -11.67 -2.85
CA SER A 6 -11.32 -11.11 -1.52
C SER A 6 -9.94 -11.46 -0.96
N GLU A 7 -9.43 -12.66 -1.22
CA GLU A 7 -8.06 -13.05 -0.87
C GLU A 7 -7.01 -12.26 -1.66
N ARG A 8 -7.20 -12.09 -2.97
CA ARG A 8 -6.34 -11.26 -3.83
C ARG A 8 -6.30 -9.81 -3.34
N PHE A 9 -7.46 -9.23 -3.07
CA PHE A 9 -7.54 -7.87 -2.53
C PHE A 9 -6.88 -7.77 -1.14
N ALA A 10 -7.13 -8.71 -0.23
CA ALA A 10 -6.51 -8.73 1.10
C ALA A 10 -4.98 -8.87 1.02
N LEU A 11 -4.47 -9.74 0.14
CA LEU A 11 -3.03 -9.92 -0.09
C LEU A 11 -2.35 -8.61 -0.48
N ILE A 12 -2.94 -7.86 -1.40
CA ILE A 12 -2.37 -6.59 -1.85
C ILE A 12 -2.51 -5.51 -0.77
N SER A 13 -3.70 -5.41 -0.16
CA SER A 13 -4.08 -4.27 0.67
C SER A 13 -3.62 -4.35 2.14
N PHE A 14 -3.37 -5.55 2.66
CA PHE A 14 -2.80 -5.73 4.01
C PHE A 14 -1.31 -5.43 4.05
N ASN A 15 -0.59 -5.59 2.93
CA ASN A 15 0.84 -5.34 2.86
C ASN A 15 1.21 -3.94 3.39
N GLY A 16 2.10 -3.90 4.37
CA GLY A 16 2.55 -2.65 4.98
C GLY A 16 1.53 -1.99 5.93
N LYS A 17 0.43 -2.66 6.30
CA LYS A 17 -0.54 -2.20 7.30
C LYS A 17 -0.22 -2.76 8.69
N GLU A 18 -0.53 -1.98 9.72
CA GLU A 18 -0.32 -2.36 11.12
C GLU A 18 -1.17 -3.59 11.47
N SER A 19 -0.65 -4.56 12.22
CA SER A 19 -1.34 -5.84 12.46
C SER A 19 -1.94 -6.07 13.85
N GLU A 20 -1.60 -5.27 14.86
CA GLU A 20 -2.01 -5.51 16.27
C GLU A 20 -2.99 -4.47 16.81
N HIS A 21 -2.89 -3.26 16.30
CA HIS A 21 -3.60 -2.07 16.71
C HIS A 21 -4.50 -1.54 15.60
N ARG A 22 -5.30 -0.54 15.97
CA ARG A 22 -6.21 0.13 15.05
C ARG A 22 -5.45 1.20 14.26
N GLU A 23 -5.43 1.04 12.95
CA GLU A 23 -4.88 2.03 12.01
C GLU A 23 -5.97 2.56 11.07
N THR A 24 -6.04 3.87 10.85
CA THR A 24 -7.05 4.49 9.97
C THR A 24 -7.02 3.95 8.55
N ALA A 25 -5.83 3.80 7.96
CA ALA A 25 -5.66 3.24 6.62
C ALA A 25 -6.18 1.79 6.54
N LYS A 26 -5.82 0.95 7.53
CA LYS A 26 -6.36 -0.41 7.66
C LYS A 26 -7.88 -0.42 7.81
N GLN A 27 -8.46 0.51 8.57
CA GLN A 27 -9.90 0.62 8.70
C GLN A 27 -10.61 0.98 7.38
N ASN A 28 -9.94 1.67 6.45
CA ASN A 28 -10.46 1.89 5.10
C ASN A 28 -10.39 0.61 4.26
N VAL A 29 -9.23 -0.07 4.28
CA VAL A 29 -9.03 -1.37 3.62
C VAL A 29 -10.10 -2.38 4.06
N LEU A 30 -10.37 -2.50 5.36
CA LEU A 30 -11.38 -3.42 5.88
C LEU A 30 -12.82 -3.08 5.48
N LYS A 31 -13.13 -1.80 5.21
CA LYS A 31 -14.44 -1.43 4.63
C LYS A 31 -14.54 -1.97 3.20
N VAL A 32 -13.50 -1.75 2.41
CA VAL A 32 -13.49 -2.17 0.99
C VAL A 32 -13.38 -3.68 0.85
N LEU A 33 -12.69 -4.36 1.77
CA LEU A 33 -12.68 -5.82 1.85
C LEU A 33 -14.10 -6.38 2.05
N ALA A 34 -14.94 -5.71 2.85
CA ALA A 34 -16.34 -6.12 2.99
C ALA A 34 -17.13 -6.00 1.68
N ALA A 35 -16.81 -5.00 0.84
CA ALA A 35 -17.39 -4.89 -0.50
C ALA A 35 -16.87 -6.01 -1.42
N ALA A 36 -15.59 -6.37 -1.33
CA ALA A 36 -15.03 -7.50 -2.07
C ALA A 36 -15.73 -8.81 -1.74
N VAL A 37 -15.95 -9.09 -0.45
CA VAL A 37 -16.69 -10.27 0.02
C VAL A 37 -18.11 -10.28 -0.52
N PHE A 38 -18.81 -9.14 -0.44
CA PHE A 38 -20.15 -9.02 -0.98
C PHE A 38 -20.20 -9.30 -2.49
N LEU A 39 -19.26 -8.76 -3.26
CA LEU A 39 -19.19 -8.99 -4.71
C LEU A 39 -18.94 -10.47 -5.02
N GLU A 40 -18.02 -11.10 -4.31
CA GLU A 40 -17.69 -12.53 -4.43
C GLU A 40 -18.89 -13.43 -4.11
N GLU A 41 -19.63 -13.14 -3.02
CA GLU A 41 -20.83 -13.90 -2.63
C GLU A 41 -22.00 -13.73 -3.60
N ASN A 42 -22.00 -12.68 -4.42
CA ASN A 42 -23.04 -12.41 -5.40
C ASN A 42 -22.59 -12.63 -6.86
N TYR A 43 -21.45 -13.29 -7.05
CA TYR A 43 -21.05 -13.83 -8.34
C TYR A 43 -21.83 -15.11 -8.63
N ASP A 44 -22.51 -15.16 -9.77
CA ASP A 44 -23.22 -16.36 -10.25
C ASP A 44 -22.30 -17.15 -11.20
N PRO A 45 -21.74 -18.29 -10.75
CA PRO A 45 -20.84 -19.09 -11.58
C PRO A 45 -21.55 -19.77 -12.76
N ALA A 46 -22.87 -19.93 -12.73
CA ALA A 46 -23.62 -20.54 -13.83
C ALA A 46 -23.80 -19.59 -15.01
N THR A 47 -23.93 -18.28 -14.73
CA THR A 47 -24.08 -17.25 -15.76
C THR A 47 -22.83 -16.42 -15.99
N GLY A 48 -21.83 -16.53 -15.11
CA GLY A 48 -20.62 -15.72 -15.12
C GLY A 48 -20.87 -14.24 -14.83
N LYS A 49 -21.96 -13.91 -14.10
CA LYS A 49 -22.39 -12.52 -13.87
C LYS A 49 -22.25 -12.11 -12.40
N TRP A 50 -21.84 -10.87 -12.21
CA TRP A 50 -21.78 -10.22 -10.89
C TRP A 50 -23.08 -9.49 -10.60
N ASN A 51 -23.78 -9.89 -9.54
CA ASN A 51 -25.09 -9.34 -9.19
C ASN A 51 -24.96 -8.36 -8.01
N PHE A 52 -24.90 -7.06 -8.29
CA PHE A 52 -24.75 -6.06 -7.22
C PHE A 52 -25.51 -4.77 -7.52
N ASN A 53 -25.73 -3.99 -6.46
CA ASN A 53 -26.17 -2.61 -6.51
C ASN A 53 -25.49 -1.80 -5.40
N GLU A 54 -25.66 -0.48 -5.46
CA GLU A 54 -25.05 0.44 -4.51
C GLU A 54 -25.53 0.20 -3.07
N GLU A 55 -26.82 -0.06 -2.88
CA GLU A 55 -27.41 -0.32 -1.57
C GLU A 55 -26.84 -1.57 -0.92
N GLY A 56 -26.67 -2.65 -1.69
CA GLY A 56 -26.11 -3.92 -1.25
C GLY A 56 -24.67 -3.78 -0.78
N ILE A 57 -23.83 -3.12 -1.60
CA ILE A 57 -22.43 -2.83 -1.24
C ILE A 57 -22.38 -1.99 0.03
N LYS A 58 -23.13 -0.89 0.10
CA LYS A 58 -23.15 -0.01 1.29
C LYS A 58 -23.67 -0.73 2.55
N ALA A 59 -24.68 -1.59 2.40
CA ALA A 59 -25.22 -2.38 3.51
C ALA A 59 -24.19 -3.40 4.03
N ALA A 60 -23.47 -4.09 3.13
CA ALA A 60 -22.40 -5.01 3.49
C ALA A 60 -21.30 -4.29 4.29
N ILE A 61 -20.84 -3.15 3.80
CA ILE A 61 -19.82 -2.32 4.47
C ILE A 61 -20.29 -1.87 5.88
N LYS A 62 -21.55 -1.44 5.99
CA LYS A 62 -22.13 -0.97 7.26
C LYS A 62 -22.27 -2.09 8.29
N LYS A 63 -22.64 -3.29 7.87
CA LYS A 63 -22.87 -4.45 8.73
C LYS A 63 -21.58 -5.22 9.07
N ALA A 64 -20.51 -5.00 8.31
CA ALA A 64 -19.27 -5.76 8.45
C ALA A 64 -18.65 -5.64 9.85
N ASN A 65 -18.40 -6.78 10.48
CA ASN A 65 -17.53 -6.86 11.64
C ASN A 65 -16.06 -6.84 11.17
N LYS A 66 -15.48 -5.64 11.10
CA LYS A 66 -14.13 -5.42 10.57
C LYS A 66 -13.04 -6.20 11.30
N LYS A 67 -13.16 -6.39 12.63
CA LYS A 67 -12.17 -7.15 13.41
C LYS A 67 -12.23 -8.63 13.06
N ALA A 68 -13.44 -9.18 12.92
CA ALA A 68 -13.62 -10.55 12.46
C ALA A 68 -13.12 -10.71 11.02
N LEU A 69 -13.42 -9.74 10.16
CA LEU A 69 -12.99 -9.75 8.75
C LEU A 69 -11.47 -9.73 8.61
N GLU A 70 -10.78 -8.84 9.34
CA GLU A 70 -9.32 -8.79 9.40
C GLU A 70 -8.75 -10.13 9.80
N ARG A 71 -9.25 -10.71 10.91
CA ARG A 71 -8.80 -12.00 11.42
C ARG A 71 -9.01 -13.12 10.40
N THR A 72 -10.21 -13.24 9.83
CA THR A 72 -10.53 -14.30 8.87
C THR A 72 -9.59 -14.27 7.66
N TYR A 73 -9.38 -13.11 7.05
CA TYR A 73 -8.54 -13.02 5.85
C TYR A 73 -7.04 -13.07 6.16
N ALA A 74 -6.61 -12.54 7.31
CA ALA A 74 -5.24 -12.72 7.77
C ALA A 74 -4.94 -14.21 8.04
N ASP A 75 -5.81 -14.92 8.76
CA ASP A 75 -5.66 -16.34 9.09
C ASP A 75 -5.66 -17.20 7.80
N ARG A 76 -6.55 -16.91 6.83
CA ARG A 76 -6.56 -17.58 5.52
C ARG A 76 -5.24 -17.41 4.77
N LEU A 77 -4.78 -16.17 4.60
CA LEU A 77 -3.53 -15.90 3.87
C LEU A 77 -2.31 -16.45 4.61
N GLN A 78 -2.28 -16.40 5.94
CA GLN A 78 -1.23 -17.03 6.75
C GLN A 78 -1.22 -18.55 6.59
N SER A 79 -2.39 -19.20 6.57
CA SER A 79 -2.48 -20.65 6.34
C SER A 79 -1.94 -21.07 4.96
N LYS A 80 -2.03 -20.16 3.97
CA LYS A 80 -1.47 -20.31 2.63
C LYS A 80 0.01 -19.87 2.54
N GLN A 81 0.62 -19.45 3.65
CA GLN A 81 1.97 -18.88 3.70
C GLN A 81 2.17 -17.62 2.85
N LEU A 82 1.08 -16.89 2.57
CA LEU A 82 1.07 -15.68 1.74
C LEU A 82 1.13 -14.38 2.54
N LEU A 83 1.00 -14.45 3.86
CA LEU A 83 1.03 -13.29 4.74
C LEU A 83 1.79 -13.64 6.01
N SER A 84 2.65 -12.74 6.47
CA SER A 84 3.37 -12.84 7.74
C SER A 84 3.24 -11.54 8.53
N LYS A 85 3.75 -11.53 9.76
CA LYS A 85 3.82 -10.35 10.61
C LYS A 85 5.27 -10.15 11.06
N VAL A 86 5.82 -8.97 10.77
CA VAL A 86 7.18 -8.57 11.18
C VAL A 86 7.11 -7.32 12.04
N SER A 87 8.21 -6.96 12.71
CA SER A 87 8.29 -5.68 13.43
C SER A 87 8.07 -4.53 12.46
N SER A 88 7.40 -3.45 12.89
CA SER A 88 7.19 -2.33 11.97
C SER A 88 8.47 -1.51 11.80
N LEU A 89 8.80 -1.15 10.55
CA LEU A 89 9.84 -0.15 10.27
C LEU A 89 9.60 1.18 11.00
N LEU A 90 8.34 1.54 11.29
CA LEU A 90 8.02 2.72 12.08
C LEU A 90 8.57 2.64 13.52
N GLY A 91 8.71 1.43 14.06
CA GLY A 91 9.37 1.21 15.35
C GLY A 91 10.87 1.49 15.34
N CYS A 92 11.48 1.65 14.17
CA CYS A 92 12.87 2.10 14.02
C CYS A 92 13.01 3.62 13.85
N ASP A 93 11.90 4.35 13.75
CA ASP A 93 11.98 5.79 13.58
C ASP A 93 12.47 6.43 14.87
N LEU A 94 13.48 7.32 14.76
CA LEU A 94 14.07 8.02 15.89
C LEU A 94 13.04 8.76 16.78
N PHE A 95 11.92 9.17 16.20
CA PHE A 95 10.87 9.90 16.91
C PHE A 95 9.73 9.00 17.40
N TYR A 96 9.91 7.69 17.34
CA TYR A 96 8.94 6.71 17.79
C TYR A 96 9.20 6.27 19.23
N ASP A 97 8.12 6.00 19.96
CA ASP A 97 8.20 5.51 21.35
C ASP A 97 8.53 4.00 21.33
N GLU A 98 9.73 3.66 21.79
CA GLU A 98 10.25 2.29 21.88
C GLU A 98 9.39 1.34 22.74
N ASN A 99 8.54 1.89 23.62
CA ASN A 99 7.63 1.09 24.44
C ASN A 99 6.45 0.52 23.63
N ILE A 100 6.18 1.04 22.44
CA ILE A 100 5.07 0.58 21.59
C ILE A 100 5.57 -0.46 20.59
N LYS A 101 5.20 -1.71 20.80
CA LYS A 101 5.54 -2.81 19.89
C LYS A 101 4.57 -2.86 18.72
N LEU A 102 4.96 -2.27 17.59
CA LEU A 102 4.20 -2.35 16.35
C LEU A 102 4.60 -3.56 15.53
N LYS A 103 3.61 -4.23 14.94
CA LYS A 103 3.84 -5.22 13.88
C LYS A 103 3.14 -4.79 12.61
N THR A 104 3.68 -5.26 11.48
CA THR A 104 3.18 -4.94 10.15
C THR A 104 2.98 -6.22 9.38
N TYR A 105 1.88 -6.30 8.64
CA TYR A 105 1.63 -7.39 7.71
C TYR A 105 2.59 -7.28 6.51
N VAL A 106 3.22 -8.40 6.15
CA VAL A 106 4.06 -8.52 4.96
C VAL A 106 3.54 -9.66 4.11
N SER A 107 3.19 -9.34 2.87
CA SER A 107 2.73 -10.33 1.90
C SER A 107 3.92 -11.06 1.29
N GLU A 108 3.75 -12.33 0.94
CA GLU A 108 4.78 -13.09 0.23
C GLU A 108 5.07 -12.40 -1.11
N THR A 109 6.35 -12.13 -1.37
CA THR A 109 6.78 -11.21 -2.43
C THR A 109 6.42 -11.71 -3.81
N ARG A 110 6.63 -13.00 -4.09
CA ARG A 110 6.40 -13.55 -5.43
C ARG A 110 4.92 -13.51 -5.81
N GLU A 111 4.03 -13.91 -4.92
CA GLU A 111 2.59 -13.88 -5.16
C GLU A 111 2.08 -12.44 -5.17
N PHE A 112 2.58 -11.56 -4.29
CA PHE A 112 2.24 -10.14 -4.32
C PHE A 112 2.57 -9.50 -5.67
N GLU A 113 3.77 -9.73 -6.20
CA GLU A 113 4.18 -9.22 -7.52
C GLU A 113 3.39 -9.86 -8.65
N CYS A 114 3.17 -11.18 -8.60
CA CYS A 114 2.34 -11.89 -9.57
C CYS A 114 0.94 -11.26 -9.68
N GLN A 115 0.29 -10.97 -8.56
CA GLN A 115 -1.04 -10.34 -8.56
C GLN A 115 -1.03 -8.94 -9.18
N LEU A 116 0.02 -8.15 -8.97
CA LEU A 116 0.16 -6.83 -9.60
C LEU A 116 0.50 -6.94 -11.08
N ASP A 117 1.33 -7.91 -11.48
CA ASP A 117 1.73 -8.12 -12.87
C ASP A 117 0.58 -8.62 -13.73
N LEU A 118 -0.33 -9.44 -13.18
CA LEU A 118 -1.59 -9.78 -13.85
C LEU A 118 -2.43 -8.54 -14.14
N LEU A 119 -2.54 -7.62 -13.18
CA LEU A 119 -3.24 -6.35 -13.40
C LEU A 119 -2.51 -5.48 -14.43
N ARG A 120 -1.17 -5.41 -14.38
CA ARG A 120 -0.39 -4.66 -15.37
C ARG A 120 -0.58 -5.21 -16.79
N ALA A 121 -0.52 -6.53 -16.96
CA ALA A 121 -0.71 -7.16 -18.25
C ALA A 121 -2.08 -6.80 -18.83
N GLU A 122 -3.15 -6.93 -18.05
CA GLU A 122 -4.50 -6.61 -18.55
C GLU A 122 -4.70 -5.10 -18.84
N PHE A 123 -4.17 -4.20 -18.00
CA PHE A 123 -4.45 -2.77 -18.14
C PHE A 123 -3.46 -2.01 -19.03
N LEU A 124 -2.22 -2.48 -19.17
CA LEU A 124 -1.16 -1.76 -19.87
C LEU A 124 -0.84 -2.36 -21.25
N GLU A 125 -1.26 -3.59 -21.52
CA GLU A 125 -1.09 -4.25 -22.82
C GLU A 125 -2.40 -4.26 -23.62
N GLU A 126 -2.33 -4.41 -24.94
CA GLU A 126 -3.52 -4.47 -25.78
C GLU A 126 -4.31 -5.77 -25.56
N GLY A 127 -5.62 -5.68 -25.34
CA GLY A 127 -6.46 -6.86 -25.11
C GLY A 127 -7.68 -6.62 -24.23
N PRO A 128 -8.55 -7.64 -24.11
CA PRO A 128 -9.69 -7.59 -23.21
C PRO A 128 -9.24 -7.60 -21.75
N ILE A 129 -10.00 -6.91 -20.90
CA ILE A 129 -9.80 -6.89 -19.45
C ILE A 129 -10.89 -7.75 -18.82
N SER A 130 -10.50 -8.64 -17.92
CA SER A 130 -11.41 -9.49 -17.17
C SER A 130 -12.25 -8.67 -16.20
N GLU A 131 -13.49 -9.11 -15.98
CA GLU A 131 -14.38 -8.46 -15.02
C GLU A 131 -13.81 -8.47 -13.59
N GLU A 132 -13.08 -9.54 -13.23
CA GLU A 132 -12.42 -9.63 -11.93
C GLU A 132 -11.32 -8.57 -11.78
N SER A 133 -10.51 -8.32 -12.81
CA SER A 133 -9.49 -7.26 -12.80
C SER A 133 -10.11 -5.86 -12.77
N ILE A 134 -11.25 -5.64 -13.44
CA ILE A 134 -12.05 -4.41 -13.34
C ILE A 134 -12.49 -4.15 -11.89
N ILE A 135 -12.98 -5.19 -11.21
CA ILE A 135 -13.41 -5.12 -9.81
C ILE A 135 -12.20 -4.89 -8.90
N LEU A 136 -11.12 -5.65 -9.07
CA LEU A 136 -9.94 -5.57 -8.22
C LEU A 136 -9.31 -4.17 -8.27
N VAL A 137 -9.18 -3.57 -9.45
CA VAL A 137 -8.71 -2.17 -9.55
C VAL A 137 -9.66 -1.18 -8.90
N TRP A 138 -10.99 -1.36 -9.02
CA TRP A 138 -11.95 -0.52 -8.31
C TRP A 138 -11.81 -0.63 -6.78
N LEU A 139 -11.63 -1.85 -6.25
CA LEU A 139 -11.35 -2.07 -4.82
C LEU A 139 -10.04 -1.36 -4.42
N LEU A 140 -8.99 -1.43 -5.23
CA LEU A 140 -7.73 -0.72 -4.96
C LEU A 140 -7.92 0.80 -4.98
N GLN A 141 -8.74 1.35 -5.88
CA GLN A 141 -9.04 2.78 -5.94
C GLN A 141 -9.87 3.26 -4.75
N GLU A 142 -10.88 2.50 -4.33
CA GLU A 142 -11.73 2.82 -3.18
C GLU A 142 -11.00 2.66 -1.84
N SER A 143 -10.03 1.75 -1.77
CA SER A 143 -9.20 1.54 -0.58
C SER A 143 -8.00 2.49 -0.49
N LEU A 144 -7.70 3.21 -1.58
CA LEU A 144 -6.50 4.03 -1.79
C LEU A 144 -5.20 3.22 -1.96
N CYS A 145 -5.25 1.89 -1.92
CA CYS A 145 -4.08 1.04 -2.18
C CYS A 145 -3.56 1.17 -3.62
N PHE A 146 -4.39 1.59 -4.57
CA PHE A 146 -4.00 1.87 -5.95
C PHE A 146 -2.77 2.79 -6.06
N PHE A 147 -2.73 3.84 -5.22
CA PHE A 147 -1.64 4.83 -5.21
C PHE A 147 -0.38 4.33 -4.51
N GLU A 148 -0.46 3.18 -3.80
CA GLU A 148 0.66 2.58 -3.11
C GLU A 148 1.39 1.53 -3.96
N VAL A 149 0.71 0.92 -4.93
CA VAL A 149 1.23 -0.25 -5.67
C VAL A 149 1.55 0.02 -7.14
N PHE A 150 0.95 1.06 -7.73
CA PHE A 150 1.21 1.48 -9.10
C PHE A 150 1.98 2.79 -9.15
N SER A 151 2.87 2.90 -10.13
CA SER A 151 3.57 4.13 -10.47
C SER A 151 2.63 5.23 -10.96
N VAL A 152 3.04 6.49 -10.91
CA VAL A 152 2.23 7.61 -11.43
C VAL A 152 1.90 7.40 -12.92
N TYR A 153 2.85 6.88 -13.69
CA TYR A 153 2.65 6.52 -15.08
C TYR A 153 1.56 5.43 -15.25
N GLU A 154 1.68 4.33 -14.52
CA GLU A 154 0.71 3.23 -14.56
C GLU A 154 -0.67 3.69 -14.08
N GLN A 155 -0.74 4.52 -13.02
CA GLN A 155 -1.98 5.07 -12.51
C GLN A 155 -2.74 5.85 -13.58
N ASN A 156 -2.03 6.70 -14.33
CA ASN A 156 -2.62 7.48 -15.43
C ASN A 156 -3.14 6.56 -16.53
N LYS A 157 -2.34 5.57 -16.96
CA LYS A 157 -2.72 4.62 -18.01
C LYS A 157 -3.90 3.74 -17.63
N ILE A 158 -3.90 3.19 -16.42
CA ILE A 158 -5.02 2.40 -15.90
C ILE A 158 -6.28 3.29 -15.86
N THR A 159 -6.19 4.50 -15.31
CA THR A 159 -7.34 5.42 -15.21
C THR A 159 -7.92 5.81 -16.57
N GLU A 160 -7.07 6.05 -17.57
CA GLU A 160 -7.47 6.29 -18.96
C GLU A 160 -8.28 5.10 -19.50
N ARG A 161 -7.75 3.88 -19.34
CA ARG A 161 -8.41 2.66 -19.81
C ARG A 161 -9.73 2.38 -19.09
N LEU A 162 -9.79 2.62 -17.78
CA LEU A 162 -11.02 2.53 -16.99
C LEU A 162 -12.10 3.49 -17.45
N THR A 163 -11.72 4.65 -17.95
CA THR A 163 -12.67 5.64 -18.46
C THR A 163 -13.33 5.12 -19.75
N GLY A 164 -12.56 4.50 -20.65
CA GLY A 164 -13.09 3.84 -21.85
C GLY A 164 -14.00 2.66 -21.55
N LEU A 165 -13.66 1.85 -20.53
CA LEU A 165 -14.46 0.69 -20.15
C LEU A 165 -15.89 1.04 -19.70
N ARG A 166 -16.17 2.26 -19.26
CA ARG A 166 -17.53 2.68 -18.86
C ARG A 166 -18.54 2.58 -20.02
N SER A 167 -18.10 2.79 -21.26
CA SER A 167 -18.94 2.60 -22.44
C SER A 167 -19.03 1.14 -22.86
N GLU A 168 -18.01 0.33 -22.63
CA GLU A 168 -17.85 -0.99 -23.22
C GLU A 168 -18.31 -2.14 -22.32
N SER A 169 -18.14 -2.00 -20.99
CA SER A 169 -18.48 -3.02 -20.01
C SER A 169 -19.73 -2.64 -19.21
N THR A 170 -20.74 -3.51 -19.21
CA THR A 170 -21.94 -3.36 -18.36
C THR A 170 -21.57 -3.36 -16.89
N LEU A 171 -20.60 -4.18 -16.50
CA LEU A 171 -20.10 -4.25 -15.14
C LEU A 171 -19.40 -2.96 -14.72
N ALA A 172 -18.46 -2.45 -15.52
CA ALA A 172 -17.75 -1.22 -15.20
C ALA A 172 -18.71 -0.02 -15.11
N ARG A 173 -19.71 0.03 -16.00
CA ARG A 173 -20.76 1.06 -16.00
C ARG A 173 -21.61 1.05 -14.74
N ALA A 174 -21.92 -0.13 -14.20
CA ALA A 174 -22.68 -0.28 -12.96
C ALA A 174 -21.82 -0.04 -11.71
N LEU A 175 -20.56 -0.49 -11.72
CA LEU A 175 -19.68 -0.48 -10.55
C LEU A 175 -19.08 0.90 -10.26
N TYR A 176 -18.55 1.58 -11.28
CA TYR A 176 -17.71 2.77 -11.06
C TYR A 176 -18.41 4.04 -10.60
N PRO A 177 -19.73 4.23 -10.78
CA PRO A 177 -20.47 5.28 -10.10
C PRO A 177 -20.55 5.07 -8.57
N ILE A 178 -20.39 3.83 -8.10
CA ILE A 178 -20.50 3.48 -6.68
C ILE A 178 -19.22 3.92 -5.96
N THR A 179 -19.38 4.78 -4.96
CA THR A 179 -18.27 5.26 -4.12
C THR A 179 -18.42 4.73 -2.70
N VAL A 180 -17.37 4.07 -2.24
CA VAL A 180 -17.24 3.53 -0.87
C VAL A 180 -16.39 4.46 -0.01
N ARG A 181 -15.54 5.29 -0.64
CA ARG A 181 -14.76 6.35 0.00
C ARG A 181 -15.68 7.32 0.76
N SER A 182 -15.48 7.48 2.07
CA SER A 182 -16.02 8.63 2.81
C SER A 182 -15.13 9.84 2.57
N LEU A 183 -15.69 11.02 2.25
CA LEU A 183 -15.15 12.41 2.14
C LEU A 183 -13.69 12.73 2.57
N TRP A 184 -12.71 11.89 2.22
CA TRP A 184 -11.27 12.13 2.36
C TRP A 184 -10.61 12.36 0.99
N SER A 185 -11.34 12.07 -0.10
CA SER A 185 -10.87 12.08 -1.49
C SER A 185 -10.48 13.48 -2.00
N THR A 186 -11.21 14.53 -1.62
CA THR A 186 -10.91 15.90 -2.07
C THR A 186 -9.56 16.40 -1.52
N VAL A 187 -9.21 16.01 -0.30
CA VAL A 187 -7.96 16.43 0.36
C VAL A 187 -6.77 15.60 -0.16
N VAL A 188 -6.97 14.30 -0.41
CA VAL A 188 -5.91 13.38 -0.87
C VAL A 188 -5.54 13.62 -2.35
N VAL A 189 -6.53 13.77 -3.24
CA VAL A 189 -6.27 13.96 -4.69
C VAL A 189 -5.64 15.33 -4.97
N GLY A 190 -6.07 16.39 -4.28
CA GLY A 190 -5.47 17.72 -4.40
C GLY A 190 -4.02 17.77 -3.90
N PHE A 191 -3.71 17.07 -2.81
CA PHE A 191 -2.40 17.08 -2.18
C PHE A 191 -1.34 16.20 -2.88
N LEU A 192 -1.73 15.03 -3.40
CA LEU A 192 -0.84 14.16 -4.17
C LEU A 192 -0.31 14.85 -5.44
N ARG A 193 -1.12 15.71 -6.07
CA ARG A 193 -0.74 16.48 -7.27
C ARG A 193 0.30 17.57 -6.94
N ILE A 194 0.18 18.21 -5.78
CA ILE A 194 1.08 19.28 -5.30
C ILE A 194 2.48 18.74 -4.95
N LYS A 195 2.59 17.50 -4.45
CA LYS A 195 3.88 16.89 -4.08
C LYS A 195 4.79 16.62 -5.28
N SER A 196 4.24 16.38 -6.48
CA SER A 196 5.05 16.16 -7.70
C SER A 196 5.94 17.36 -8.07
N GLN A 197 5.56 18.58 -7.65
CA GLN A 197 6.32 19.81 -7.92
C GLN A 197 7.14 20.30 -6.71
N ALA A 198 6.69 20.05 -5.48
CA ALA A 198 7.35 20.55 -4.26
C ALA A 198 8.51 19.67 -3.76
N ALA A 199 8.53 18.37 -4.08
CA ALA A 199 9.57 17.44 -3.64
C ALA A 199 10.97 17.70 -4.26
N ALA A 200 11.06 18.60 -5.24
CA ALA A 200 12.29 18.94 -5.97
C ALA A 200 13.11 20.08 -5.34
N THR A 201 12.72 20.64 -4.17
CA THR A 201 13.41 21.81 -3.59
C THR A 201 13.83 21.61 -2.13
N GLU A 202 15.00 22.16 -1.78
CA GLU A 202 15.59 22.12 -0.42
C GLU A 202 14.69 22.76 0.67
N THR A 203 13.75 23.62 0.28
CA THR A 203 12.79 24.34 1.13
C THR A 203 11.51 23.55 1.44
N GLY A 204 11.30 22.39 0.79
CA GLY A 204 10.15 21.50 1.06
C GLY A 204 10.16 20.81 2.43
N LYS A 205 11.22 21.03 3.24
CA LYS A 205 11.39 20.47 4.59
C LYS A 205 10.29 20.90 5.59
N GLY A 206 9.57 21.99 5.32
CA GLY A 206 8.63 22.63 6.27
C GLY A 206 7.13 22.39 6.02
N PHE A 207 6.72 21.81 4.90
CA PHE A 207 5.30 21.59 4.56
C PHE A 207 4.75 20.21 5.01
N ASN A 208 5.43 19.57 5.95
CA ASN A 208 5.22 18.19 6.39
C ASN A 208 4.06 17.98 7.40
N PHE A 209 3.03 18.83 7.41
CA PHE A 209 2.13 18.93 8.57
C PHE A 209 0.62 18.94 8.29
N ILE A 210 0.14 18.34 7.21
CA ILE A 210 -1.33 18.20 7.01
C ILE A 210 -1.77 16.79 6.54
N PHE A 211 -1.12 15.70 6.95
CA PHE A 211 -1.76 14.37 6.98
C PHE A 211 -1.18 13.44 8.07
N PRO A 212 -1.84 13.28 9.23
CA PRO A 212 -1.31 12.49 10.35
C PRO A 212 -1.12 10.98 10.09
N PHE A 213 -1.79 10.39 9.10
CA PHE A 213 -1.85 8.92 8.93
C PHE A 213 -1.01 8.35 7.79
N PHE A 214 -0.75 9.11 6.72
CA PHE A 214 0.00 8.61 5.56
C PHE A 214 1.49 8.98 5.61
N GLU A 215 1.90 10.04 6.31
CA GLU A 215 3.23 10.64 6.08
C GLU A 215 4.38 10.08 6.93
N ARG A 216 4.16 9.61 8.17
CA ARG A 216 5.26 9.01 8.97
C ARG A 216 5.79 7.70 8.37
N ARG A 217 4.92 6.88 7.78
CA ARG A 217 5.35 5.68 7.03
C ARG A 217 5.96 5.99 5.66
N GLN A 218 5.81 7.22 5.17
CA GLN A 218 6.40 7.66 3.91
C GLN A 218 7.83 8.16 4.08
N SER A 219 8.23 8.54 5.29
CA SER A 219 9.58 9.01 5.61
C SER A 219 9.92 8.68 7.06
N ILE A 220 10.68 7.60 7.28
CA ILE A 220 11.23 7.27 8.61
C ILE A 220 12.72 7.62 8.65
N PHE A 221 13.21 8.07 9.80
CA PHE A 221 14.64 8.26 10.04
C PHE A 221 15.14 7.23 11.04
N ILE A 222 15.96 6.30 10.56
CA ILE A 222 16.58 5.28 11.39
C ILE A 222 17.98 5.79 11.73
N ASP A 223 18.22 6.04 13.02
CA ASP A 223 19.54 6.43 13.48
C ASP A 223 20.48 5.21 13.55
N THR A 224 21.77 5.49 13.48
CA THR A 224 22.81 4.47 13.47
C THR A 224 23.32 4.09 14.85
N GLU A 225 22.81 4.73 15.91
CA GLU A 225 23.23 4.64 17.34
C GLU A 225 24.72 4.96 17.61
N GLU A 226 25.55 4.94 16.57
CA GLU A 226 26.98 5.17 16.57
C GLU A 226 27.36 6.15 15.45
N TYR A 227 28.55 6.74 15.58
CA TYR A 227 29.11 7.61 14.56
C TYR A 227 29.82 6.79 13.48
N PHE A 228 29.33 6.89 12.25
CA PHE A 228 30.00 6.33 11.07
C PHE A 228 30.69 7.42 10.23
N PRO A 229 31.92 7.16 9.75
CA PRO A 229 32.71 8.16 9.02
C PRO A 229 32.22 8.41 7.58
N ASN A 230 31.36 7.55 7.03
CA ASN A 230 30.86 7.70 5.66
C ASN A 230 29.40 7.22 5.50
N ALA A 231 28.80 7.56 4.36
CA ALA A 231 27.42 7.21 4.03
C ALA A 231 27.20 5.70 3.83
N GLN A 232 28.18 4.98 3.27
CA GLN A 232 28.07 3.54 2.98
C GLN A 232 27.94 2.71 4.26
N LEU A 233 28.72 3.05 5.30
CA LEU A 233 28.64 2.38 6.60
C LEU A 233 27.31 2.68 7.31
N ARG A 234 26.77 3.90 7.19
CA ARG A 234 25.43 4.24 7.70
C ARG A 234 24.34 3.42 7.01
N LEU A 235 24.40 3.31 5.68
CA LEU A 235 23.47 2.50 4.89
C LEU A 235 23.53 1.03 5.31
N LYS A 236 24.73 0.46 5.41
CA LYS A 236 24.92 -0.92 5.83
C LYS A 236 24.34 -1.18 7.22
N ASN A 237 24.67 -0.35 8.21
CA ASN A 237 24.16 -0.49 9.57
C ASN A 237 22.62 -0.47 9.63
N VAL A 238 21.98 0.46 8.91
CA VAL A 238 20.52 0.53 8.85
C VAL A 238 19.91 -0.69 8.16
N LEU A 239 20.50 -1.18 7.06
CA LEU A 239 20.03 -2.38 6.37
C LEU A 239 20.19 -3.64 7.25
N ASP A 240 21.31 -3.77 7.96
CA ASP A 240 21.54 -4.89 8.90
C ASP A 240 20.49 -4.87 10.03
N ARG A 241 20.15 -3.69 10.58
CA ARG A 241 19.08 -3.52 11.57
C ARG A 241 17.72 -3.93 11.00
N ILE A 242 17.38 -3.49 9.79
CA ILE A 242 16.13 -3.85 9.11
C ILE A 242 16.03 -5.37 8.94
N SER A 243 17.10 -6.03 8.48
CA SER A 243 17.12 -7.48 8.34
C SER A 243 17.03 -8.22 9.67
N SER A 244 17.66 -7.73 10.73
CA SER A 244 17.54 -8.33 12.08
C SER A 244 16.11 -8.31 12.63
N GLN A 245 15.25 -7.44 12.10
CA GLN A 245 13.84 -7.32 12.46
C GLN A 245 12.90 -8.22 11.64
N GLY A 246 13.46 -9.02 10.73
CA GLY A 246 12.72 -9.99 9.91
C GLY A 246 12.28 -9.45 8.55
N HIS A 247 12.70 -8.25 8.16
CA HIS A 247 12.47 -7.72 6.82
C HIS A 247 13.46 -8.30 5.81
N VAL A 248 13.00 -8.46 4.58
CA VAL A 248 13.85 -8.81 3.43
C VAL A 248 14.04 -7.55 2.60
N TYR A 249 15.24 -7.36 2.03
CA TYR A 249 15.48 -6.24 1.13
C TYR A 249 16.23 -6.64 -0.13
N GLU A 250 16.01 -5.87 -1.18
CA GLU A 250 16.68 -5.97 -2.48
C GLU A 250 17.11 -4.56 -2.93
N VAL A 251 18.38 -4.40 -3.28
CA VAL A 251 18.89 -3.13 -3.81
C VAL A 251 18.56 -3.05 -5.30
N LEU A 252 17.60 -2.18 -5.66
CA LEU A 252 17.16 -1.98 -7.04
C LEU A 252 18.07 -1.02 -7.82
N ARG A 253 18.64 -0.03 -7.12
CA ARG A 253 19.56 0.95 -7.70
C ARG A 253 20.59 1.37 -6.66
N ASP A 254 21.86 1.29 -7.02
CA ASP A 254 22.97 1.75 -6.19
C ASP A 254 23.26 3.26 -6.39
N GLY A 255 24.05 3.86 -5.50
CA GLY A 255 24.50 5.24 -5.57
C GLY A 255 24.53 5.92 -4.21
N ALA A 256 24.73 7.24 -4.20
CA ALA A 256 24.74 8.04 -2.96
C ALA A 256 23.37 8.04 -2.24
N VAL A 257 22.29 7.86 -3.01
CA VAL A 257 20.92 7.66 -2.54
C VAL A 257 20.37 6.42 -3.25
N PRO A 258 20.60 5.21 -2.69
CA PRO A 258 20.15 3.98 -3.32
C PRO A 258 18.62 3.84 -3.24
N VAL A 259 18.05 3.09 -4.18
CA VAL A 259 16.67 2.61 -4.11
C VAL A 259 16.69 1.17 -3.69
N VAL A 260 16.02 0.88 -2.58
CA VAL A 260 15.94 -0.44 -1.98
C VAL A 260 14.46 -0.82 -1.86
N LYS A 261 14.12 -2.00 -2.33
CA LYS A 261 12.83 -2.64 -2.04
C LYS A 261 12.97 -3.33 -0.70
N ILE A 262 12.19 -2.91 0.29
CA ILE A 262 12.10 -3.56 1.59
C ILE A 262 10.72 -4.22 1.64
N ASP A 263 10.72 -5.53 1.77
CA ASP A 263 9.59 -6.42 1.53
C ASP A 263 8.97 -6.15 0.14
N ASN A 264 7.78 -5.55 0.09
CA ASN A 264 7.09 -5.21 -1.17
C ASN A 264 6.98 -3.70 -1.41
N ILE A 265 7.75 -2.88 -0.69
CA ILE A 265 7.68 -1.42 -0.76
C ILE A 265 9.06 -0.85 -1.12
N LYS A 266 9.09 0.03 -2.12
CA LYS A 266 10.33 0.68 -2.58
C LYS A 266 10.61 1.93 -1.75
N TYR A 267 11.87 2.12 -1.37
CA TYR A 267 12.34 3.29 -0.64
C TYR A 267 13.62 3.84 -1.26
N GLU A 268 13.74 5.15 -1.29
CA GLU A 268 15.04 5.83 -1.34
C GLU A 268 15.64 5.88 0.06
N LEU A 269 16.91 5.51 0.17
CA LEU A 269 17.65 5.61 1.42
C LEU A 269 18.57 6.82 1.33
N ILE A 270 18.32 7.84 2.14
CA ILE A 270 19.04 9.11 2.12
C ILE A 270 19.89 9.20 3.39
N PRO A 271 21.21 8.95 3.30
CA PRO A 271 22.12 9.10 4.43
C PRO A 271 22.15 10.56 4.89
N GLY A 272 22.08 10.79 6.20
CA GLY A 272 22.02 12.14 6.72
C GLY A 272 22.33 12.21 8.22
N ALA A 273 22.10 13.40 8.76
CA ALA A 273 22.13 13.65 10.18
C ALA A 273 20.99 14.60 10.55
N ILE A 274 20.44 14.41 11.75
CA ILE A 274 19.51 15.37 12.35
C ILE A 274 20.33 16.33 13.20
N SER A 275 20.21 17.62 12.90
CA SER A 275 20.89 18.68 13.62
C SER A 275 20.27 18.87 15.00
N GLY A 276 21.09 18.78 16.04
CA GLY A 276 20.76 19.07 17.43
C GLY A 276 22.01 19.58 18.16
N LYS A 277 22.01 19.54 19.49
CA LYS A 277 23.24 19.83 20.28
C LYS A 277 24.37 18.87 19.94
N MET A 278 24.02 17.61 19.68
CA MET A 278 24.88 16.57 19.13
C MET A 278 24.22 16.06 17.84
N PRO A 279 24.91 16.01 16.70
CA PRO A 279 24.35 15.45 15.47
C PRO A 279 24.04 13.96 15.62
N ILE A 280 22.81 13.57 15.27
CA ILE A 280 22.41 12.15 15.26
C ILE A 280 22.52 11.65 13.82
N HIS A 281 23.44 10.73 13.57
CA HIS A 281 23.65 10.12 12.25
C HIS A 281 22.60 9.05 11.98
N GLY A 282 22.22 8.90 10.71
CA GLY A 282 21.23 7.90 10.31
C GLY A 282 20.93 7.91 8.82
N VAL A 283 19.86 7.21 8.47
CA VAL A 283 19.35 7.11 7.10
C VAL A 283 17.86 7.38 7.10
N ARG A 284 17.43 8.25 6.20
CA ARG A 284 16.01 8.48 5.95
C ARG A 284 15.52 7.54 4.87
N LEU A 285 14.54 6.69 5.19
CA LEU A 285 13.84 5.86 4.22
C LEU A 285 12.63 6.63 3.72
N ARG A 286 12.66 7.08 2.46
CA ARG A 286 11.56 7.79 1.80
C ARG A 286 10.89 6.87 0.80
N ARG A 287 9.57 6.64 0.88
CA ARG A 287 8.86 5.81 -0.10
C ARG A 287 9.10 6.32 -1.52
N TYR A 288 9.38 5.38 -2.43
CA TYR A 288 9.72 5.63 -3.81
C TYR A 288 8.62 5.11 -4.73
N ASN A 289 7.76 6.02 -5.18
CA ASN A 289 6.76 5.74 -6.19
C ASN A 289 7.20 6.47 -7.46
N LEU A 290 7.75 5.73 -8.44
CA LEU A 290 7.96 6.25 -9.80
C LEU A 290 6.64 6.53 -10.51
#